data_AF-A0A7W3IJW4-F1
#
_entry.id   AF-A0A7W3IJW4-F1
#
_cell.length_a   1.000
_cell.length_b   1.000
_cell.length_c   1.000
_cell.angle_alpha   90.00
_cell.angle_beta   90.00
_cell.angle_gamma   90.00
#
_symmetry.space_group_name_H-M   'P 1'
#
loop_
_entity.id
_entity.type
_entity.pdbx_description
1 polymer ?
#
loop_
_entity_poly.entity_id
_entity_poly.type
_entity_poly.pdbx_seq_one_letter_code
_entity_poly.pdbx_strand_id
1 'polypeptide(L)'
;MLISYFDEVKPNPQGQPYYWLGGLMLRDDVIQDIESELNQLAHRCFGSYELTQSTEFHATDICSGNRNFRRWWDPTRRLDVLKELARIIDKPDGVFRIAVRLDVARIDASVDYEAMAFMYMVERVNQFACGKRTTSILIGDLEHGGVVERSVRNLSEYRQNGTLYAFGQNIGNVVDTVHFAQSHHSRLLQLADTYMWFQQMLNRTDEPAGIKIELIRFLRQDTDITWEHKYKYWPPEQ
;
A
#
# COMPACT_ATOMS: atom_id res chain seq x y z
N MET A 1 15.54 5.81 10.68
CA MET A 1 14.13 6.28 10.72
C MET A 1 13.27 5.35 9.87
N LEU A 2 11.94 5.38 9.98
CA LEU A 2 11.04 4.74 9.01
C LEU A 2 10.36 5.78 8.11
N ILE A 3 10.20 5.46 6.83
CA ILE A 3 9.38 6.23 5.89
C ILE A 3 8.25 5.32 5.43
N SER A 4 7.02 5.68 5.78
CA SER A 4 5.83 4.87 5.49
C SER A 4 5.10 5.43 4.29
N TYR A 5 5.10 4.69 3.19
CA TYR A 5 4.32 4.97 1.99
C TYR A 5 3.01 4.19 2.08
N PHE A 6 1.88 4.84 1.83
CA PHE A 6 0.58 4.19 1.88
C PHE A 6 -0.30 4.59 0.71
N ASP A 7 -1.19 3.67 0.36
CA ASP A 7 -2.22 3.84 -0.66
C ASP A 7 -3.51 3.16 -0.21
N GLU A 8 -4.61 3.47 -0.88
CA GLU A 8 -5.93 2.91 -0.61
C GLU A 8 -6.49 2.11 -1.78
N VAL A 9 -7.29 1.12 -1.44
CA VAL A 9 -8.06 0.37 -2.43
C VAL A 9 -9.51 0.33 -2.01
N LYS A 10 -10.35 1.00 -2.80
CA LYS A 10 -11.79 1.07 -2.57
C LYS A 10 -12.45 -0.31 -2.78
N PRO A 11 -13.52 -0.61 -2.03
CA PRO A 11 -14.26 -1.86 -2.20
C PRO A 11 -14.91 -1.91 -3.58
N ASN A 12 -14.88 -3.08 -4.20
CA ASN A 12 -15.64 -3.42 -5.40
C ASN A 12 -16.67 -4.53 -5.09
N PRO A 13 -17.97 -4.26 -5.18
CA PRO A 13 -19.01 -5.26 -4.93
C PRO A 13 -18.89 -6.54 -5.77
N GLN A 14 -18.25 -6.47 -6.94
CA GLN A 14 -18.07 -7.59 -7.87
C GLN A 14 -16.79 -8.40 -7.57
N GLY A 15 -16.65 -8.87 -6.34
CA GLY A 15 -15.58 -9.81 -5.97
C GLY A 15 -14.55 -9.27 -4.97
N GLN A 16 -14.69 -8.03 -4.49
CA GLN A 16 -13.78 -7.51 -3.49
C GLN A 16 -14.48 -6.54 -2.52
N PRO A 17 -15.17 -7.05 -1.49
CA PRO A 17 -16.03 -6.24 -0.63
C PRO A 17 -15.27 -5.37 0.38
N TYR A 18 -13.95 -5.54 0.48
CA TYR A 18 -13.16 -4.90 1.53
C TYR A 18 -12.59 -3.55 1.08
N TYR A 19 -12.61 -2.57 1.98
CA TYR A 19 -11.77 -1.39 1.85
C TYR A 19 -10.38 -1.71 2.41
N TRP A 20 -9.32 -1.35 1.69
CA TRP A 20 -7.94 -1.48 2.16
C TRP A 20 -7.27 -0.13 2.28
N LEU A 21 -6.46 0.01 3.33
CA LEU A 21 -5.51 1.10 3.49
C LEU A 21 -4.22 0.54 4.08
N GLY A 22 -3.09 0.85 3.47
CA GLY A 22 -1.82 0.30 3.91
C GLY A 22 -0.73 0.55 2.90
N GLY A 23 0.37 -0.19 3.01
CA GLY A 23 1.53 0.05 2.17
C GLY A 23 2.80 -0.52 2.79
N LEU A 24 3.88 0.24 2.66
CA LEU A 24 5.23 -0.18 3.03
C LEU A 24 5.87 0.83 3.98
N MET A 25 6.47 0.34 5.06
CA MET A 25 7.34 1.10 5.94
C MET A 25 8.78 0.71 5.61
N LEU A 26 9.56 1.65 5.09
CA LEU A 26 10.95 1.41 4.69
C LEU A 26 11.90 2.01 5.71
N ARG A 27 12.98 1.30 6.02
CA ARG A 27 14.12 1.87 6.75
C ARG A 27 14.86 2.84 5.82
N ASP A 28 15.26 3.98 6.35
CA ASP A 28 15.89 5.06 5.60
C ASP A 28 17.17 4.64 4.86
N ASP A 29 17.94 3.71 5.42
CA ASP A 29 19.16 3.17 4.83
C ASP A 29 18.94 2.24 3.63
N VAL A 30 17.75 1.65 3.44
CA VAL A 30 17.46 0.76 2.28
C VAL A 30 16.80 1.49 1.12
N ILE A 31 16.36 2.74 1.31
CA ILE A 31 15.57 3.49 0.31
C ILE A 31 16.31 3.61 -1.02
N GLN A 32 17.59 3.99 -0.98
CA GLN A 32 18.38 4.20 -2.20
C GLN A 32 18.53 2.92 -3.03
N ASP A 33 18.68 1.76 -2.37
CA ASP A 33 18.80 0.46 -3.03
C ASP A 33 17.48 0.05 -3.69
N ILE A 34 16.36 0.21 -2.98
CA ILE A 34 15.02 -0.07 -3.51
C ILE A 34 14.70 0.86 -4.69
N GLU A 35 14.99 2.15 -4.58
CA GLU A 35 14.81 3.09 -5.70
C GLU A 35 15.67 2.72 -6.89
N SER A 36 16.92 2.31 -6.69
CA SER A 36 17.81 1.85 -7.76
C SER A 36 17.22 0.66 -8.50
N GLU A 37 16.68 -0.33 -7.78
CA GLU A 37 16.04 -1.51 -8.39
C GLU A 37 14.78 -1.16 -9.18
N LEU A 38 13.92 -0.29 -8.63
CA LEU A 38 12.73 0.19 -9.32
C LEU A 38 13.08 1.02 -10.56
N ASN A 39 14.14 1.83 -10.49
CA ASN A 39 14.63 2.61 -11.62
C ASN A 39 15.23 1.72 -12.71
N GLN A 40 15.94 0.66 -12.34
CA GLN A 40 16.42 -0.34 -13.30
C GLN A 40 15.26 -1.08 -13.97
N LEU A 41 14.23 -1.45 -13.21
CA LEU A 41 13.01 -2.05 -13.75
C LEU A 41 12.29 -1.07 -14.70
N ALA A 42 12.17 0.20 -14.32
CA ALA A 42 11.58 1.25 -15.15
C ALA A 42 12.33 1.40 -16.47
N HIS A 43 13.67 1.41 -16.43
CA HIS A 43 14.46 1.48 -17.65
C HIS A 43 14.28 0.25 -18.55
N ARG A 44 14.24 -0.96 -17.99
CA ARG A 44 13.94 -2.19 -18.77
C ARG A 44 12.54 -2.16 -19.39
N CYS A 45 11.56 -1.59 -18.70
CA CYS A 45 10.17 -1.54 -19.16
C CYS A 45 9.94 -0.43 -20.19
N PHE A 46 10.43 0.77 -19.90
CA PHE A 46 10.04 2.01 -20.59
C PHE A 46 11.20 2.72 -21.29
N GLY A 47 12.44 2.26 -21.11
CA GLY A 47 13.63 2.89 -21.66
C GLY A 47 14.06 4.18 -20.94
N SER A 48 13.46 4.51 -19.80
CA SER A 48 13.74 5.74 -19.04
C SER A 48 13.72 5.51 -17.54
N TYR A 49 14.56 6.28 -16.83
CA TYR A 49 14.61 6.36 -15.37
C TYR A 49 13.74 7.48 -14.81
N GLU A 50 13.25 8.39 -15.66
CA GLU A 50 12.53 9.58 -15.23
C GLU A 50 11.20 9.23 -14.55
N LEU A 51 10.83 10.03 -13.55
CA LEU A 51 9.58 9.91 -12.82
C LEU A 51 8.51 10.74 -13.54
N THR A 52 7.77 10.08 -14.43
CA THR A 52 6.74 10.70 -15.25
C THR A 52 5.55 9.77 -15.38
N GLN A 53 4.40 10.29 -15.82
CA GLN A 53 3.21 9.48 -16.05
C GLN A 53 3.45 8.35 -17.08
N SER A 54 4.34 8.53 -18.06
CA SER A 54 4.62 7.54 -19.09
C SER A 54 5.50 6.37 -18.63
N THR A 55 6.15 6.53 -17.48
CA THR A 55 6.99 5.50 -16.85
C THR A 55 6.39 4.96 -15.56
N GLU A 56 5.16 5.34 -15.21
CA GLU A 56 4.49 4.94 -13.97
C GLU A 56 4.16 3.44 -13.95
N PHE A 57 4.49 2.79 -12.83
CA PHE A 57 3.99 1.47 -12.51
C PHE A 57 2.67 1.61 -11.75
N HIS A 58 1.57 1.20 -12.38
CA HIS A 58 0.27 1.09 -11.73
C HIS A 58 -0.23 -0.35 -11.87
N ALA A 59 -0.41 -1.06 -10.76
CA ALA A 59 -0.60 -2.52 -10.77
C ALA A 59 -1.82 -2.97 -11.58
N THR A 60 -2.92 -2.21 -11.52
CA THR A 60 -4.11 -2.45 -12.33
C THR A 60 -3.83 -2.33 -13.83
N ASP A 61 -3.05 -1.33 -14.25
CA ASP A 61 -2.70 -1.12 -15.66
C ASP A 61 -1.72 -2.18 -16.16
N ILE A 62 -0.75 -2.60 -15.33
CA ILE A 62 0.14 -3.73 -15.65
C ILE A 62 -0.70 -4.99 -15.85
N CYS A 63 -1.60 -5.30 -14.91
CA CYS A 63 -2.41 -6.51 -14.97
C CYS A 63 -3.39 -6.54 -16.14
N SER A 64 -3.98 -5.40 -16.50
CA SER A 64 -4.96 -5.29 -17.59
C SER A 64 -4.33 -5.02 -18.95
N GLY A 65 -3.06 -4.60 -19.00
CA GLY A 65 -2.41 -4.19 -20.25
C GLY A 65 -2.88 -2.82 -20.72
N ASN A 66 -3.25 -1.95 -19.78
CA ASN A 66 -3.75 -0.61 -20.06
C ASN A 66 -2.64 0.45 -19.92
N ARG A 67 -2.98 1.69 -20.29
CA ARG A 67 -2.09 2.86 -20.31
C ARG A 67 -0.67 2.55 -20.84
N ASN A 68 0.35 2.64 -19.99
CA ASN A 68 1.76 2.43 -20.32
C ASN A 68 2.04 1.02 -20.87
N PHE A 69 1.14 0.07 -20.63
CA PHE A 69 1.24 -1.33 -21.03
C PHE A 69 0.35 -1.70 -22.23
N ARG A 70 -0.32 -0.74 -22.89
CA ARG A 70 -1.19 -0.99 -24.06
C ARG A 70 -0.52 -1.71 -25.22
N ARG A 71 0.80 -1.53 -25.38
CA ARG A 71 1.59 -2.17 -26.44
C ARG A 71 2.18 -3.51 -26.01
N TRP A 72 1.96 -3.95 -24.77
CA TRP A 72 2.46 -5.20 -24.24
C TRP A 72 1.39 -6.28 -24.37
N TRP A 73 1.21 -6.73 -25.61
CA TRP A 73 0.24 -7.78 -25.95
C TRP A 73 0.55 -9.12 -25.27
N ASP A 74 1.81 -9.38 -24.94
CA ASP A 74 2.24 -10.56 -24.21
C ASP A 74 1.91 -10.43 -22.70
N PRO A 75 0.96 -11.22 -22.17
CA PRO A 75 0.62 -11.20 -20.76
C PRO A 75 1.75 -11.72 -19.86
N THR A 76 2.63 -12.60 -20.36
CA THR A 76 3.75 -13.16 -19.58
C THR A 76 4.74 -12.07 -19.22
N ARG A 77 5.08 -11.19 -20.17
CA ARG A 77 5.92 -10.01 -19.90
C ARG A 77 5.35 -9.11 -18.80
N ARG A 78 4.03 -8.90 -18.77
CA ARG A 78 3.36 -8.09 -17.73
C ARG A 78 3.34 -8.80 -16.38
N LEU A 79 3.13 -10.12 -16.38
CA LEU A 79 3.25 -10.95 -15.19
C LEU A 79 4.66 -10.90 -14.59
N ASP A 80 5.71 -10.93 -15.42
CA ASP A 80 7.09 -10.86 -14.95
C ASP A 80 7.39 -9.54 -14.23
N VAL A 81 6.87 -8.41 -14.72
CA VAL A 81 6.97 -7.12 -14.00
C VAL A 81 6.29 -7.18 -12.64
N LEU A 82 5.08 -7.74 -12.55
CA LEU A 82 4.39 -7.90 -11.26
C LEU A 82 5.17 -8.80 -10.29
N LYS A 83 5.77 -9.88 -10.79
CA LYS A 83 6.63 -10.77 -10.00
C LYS A 83 7.90 -10.06 -9.53
N GLU A 84 8.52 -9.22 -10.37
CA GLU A 84 9.68 -8.42 -9.96
C GLU A 84 9.33 -7.41 -8.87
N LEU A 85 8.22 -6.68 -9.02
CA LEU A 85 7.72 -5.76 -7.98
C LEU A 85 7.43 -6.51 -6.67
N ALA A 86 6.82 -7.69 -6.76
CA ALA A 86 6.60 -8.55 -5.61
C ALA A 86 7.91 -8.96 -4.90
N ARG A 87 8.96 -9.33 -5.65
CA ARG A 87 10.26 -9.66 -5.05
C ARG A 87 10.91 -8.47 -4.35
N ILE A 88 10.74 -7.25 -4.88
CA ILE A 88 11.25 -6.03 -4.23
C ILE A 88 10.50 -5.78 -2.92
N ILE A 89 9.17 -5.95 -2.90
CA ILE A 89 8.34 -5.86 -1.70
C ILE A 89 8.69 -6.95 -0.68
N ASP A 90 9.08 -8.14 -1.16
CA ASP A 90 9.30 -9.31 -0.32
C ASP A 90 10.65 -9.37 0.39
N LYS A 91 11.46 -8.33 0.26
CA LYS A 91 12.78 -8.29 0.90
C LYS A 91 12.67 -8.38 2.43
N PRO A 92 13.44 -9.26 3.08
CA PRO A 92 13.32 -9.50 4.52
C PRO A 92 13.83 -8.34 5.37
N ASP A 93 14.77 -7.55 4.84
CA ASP A 93 15.47 -6.52 5.59
C ASP A 93 15.11 -5.11 5.14
N GLY A 94 14.51 -4.34 6.05
CA GLY A 94 14.27 -2.91 5.87
C GLY A 94 13.01 -2.55 5.09
N VAL A 95 12.26 -3.52 4.55
CA VAL A 95 10.95 -3.32 3.91
C VAL A 95 9.88 -4.02 4.76
N PHE A 96 8.97 -3.25 5.34
CA PHE A 96 7.95 -3.77 6.24
C PHE A 96 6.55 -3.52 5.71
N ARG A 97 5.71 -4.55 5.75
CA ARG A 97 4.36 -4.54 5.19
C ARG A 97 3.31 -4.18 6.24
N ILE A 98 2.43 -3.25 5.91
CA ILE A 98 1.31 -2.83 6.78
C ILE A 98 -0.01 -2.86 6.02
N ALA A 99 -1.06 -3.45 6.60
CA ALA A 99 -2.37 -3.51 5.97
C ALA A 99 -3.53 -3.32 6.96
N VAL A 100 -4.46 -2.45 6.63
CA VAL A 100 -5.78 -2.35 7.27
C VAL A 100 -6.82 -2.84 6.28
N ARG A 101 -7.64 -3.80 6.69
CA ARG A 101 -8.77 -4.32 5.91
C ARG A 101 -10.06 -4.03 6.65
N LEU A 102 -10.99 -3.34 6.00
CA LEU A 102 -12.33 -3.11 6.51
C LEU A 102 -13.37 -3.87 5.69
N ASP A 103 -14.17 -4.70 6.34
CA ASP A 103 -15.39 -5.26 5.75
C ASP A 103 -16.51 -4.24 5.85
N VAL A 104 -16.59 -3.37 4.82
CA VAL A 104 -17.50 -2.23 4.78
C VAL A 104 -18.96 -2.67 4.87
N ALA A 105 -19.29 -3.86 4.37
CA ALA A 105 -20.65 -4.40 4.44
C ALA A 105 -21.09 -4.73 5.89
N ARG A 106 -20.13 -4.92 6.81
CA ARG A 106 -20.37 -5.21 8.24
C ARG A 106 -20.15 -3.99 9.13
N ILE A 107 -19.85 -2.83 8.57
CA ILE A 107 -19.68 -1.57 9.30
C ILE A 107 -20.97 -0.76 9.17
N ASP A 108 -21.38 -0.11 10.25
CA ASP A 108 -22.55 0.78 10.23
C ASP A 108 -22.35 1.92 9.22
N ALA A 109 -23.33 2.17 8.36
CA ALA A 109 -23.22 3.15 7.28
C ALA A 109 -23.01 4.61 7.75
N SER A 110 -23.29 4.91 9.03
CA SER A 110 -23.00 6.22 9.63
C SER A 110 -21.53 6.43 9.96
N VAL A 111 -20.72 5.36 9.97
CA VAL A 111 -19.30 5.42 10.30
C VAL A 111 -18.50 5.82 9.07
N ASP A 112 -17.66 6.85 9.23
CA ASP A 112 -16.62 7.19 8.26
C ASP A 112 -15.53 6.11 8.30
N TYR A 113 -15.68 5.08 7.46
CA TYR A 113 -14.76 3.96 7.41
C TYR A 113 -13.37 4.36 6.89
N GLU A 114 -13.24 5.41 6.08
CA GLU A 114 -11.95 5.90 5.59
C GLU A 114 -11.17 6.53 6.76
N ALA A 115 -11.81 7.38 7.55
CA ALA A 115 -11.21 7.93 8.77
C ALA A 115 -10.88 6.83 9.79
N MET A 116 -11.73 5.82 9.93
CA MET A 116 -11.45 4.65 10.78
C MET A 116 -10.24 3.86 10.29
N ALA A 117 -10.14 3.60 8.98
CA ALA A 117 -9.00 2.89 8.41
C ALA A 117 -7.70 3.67 8.62
N PHE A 118 -7.73 4.98 8.38
CA PHE A 118 -6.60 5.87 8.59
C PHE A 118 -6.15 5.85 10.05
N MET A 119 -7.09 5.96 11.00
CA MET A 119 -6.80 5.82 12.44
C MET A 119 -6.10 4.48 12.75
N TYR A 120 -6.64 3.35 12.28
CA TYR A 120 -6.02 2.05 12.51
C TYR A 120 -4.64 1.91 11.86
N MET A 121 -4.44 2.48 10.68
CA MET A 121 -3.15 2.47 9.98
C MET A 121 -2.11 3.27 10.78
N VAL A 122 -2.45 4.49 11.22
CA VAL A 122 -1.57 5.33 12.06
C VAL A 122 -1.17 4.59 13.34
N GLU A 123 -2.12 3.92 14.01
CA GLU A 123 -1.80 3.12 15.19
C GLU A 123 -0.85 1.96 14.88
N ARG A 124 -1.07 1.24 13.78
CA ARG A 124 -0.22 0.12 13.37
C ARG A 124 1.20 0.62 13.06
N VAL A 125 1.37 1.72 12.33
CA VAL A 125 2.68 2.35 12.09
C VAL A 125 3.32 2.77 13.41
N ASN A 126 2.59 3.48 14.27
CA ASN A 126 3.06 3.95 15.57
C ASN A 126 3.57 2.80 16.45
N GLN A 127 2.78 1.71 16.56
CA GLN A 127 3.18 0.52 17.30
C GLN A 127 4.43 -0.13 16.73
N PHE A 128 4.55 -0.19 15.40
CA PHE A 128 5.73 -0.77 14.76
C PHE A 128 6.98 0.08 15.02
N ALA A 129 6.89 1.39 14.80
CA ALA A 129 7.96 2.33 15.04
C ALA A 129 8.40 2.31 16.52
N CYS A 130 7.45 2.28 17.46
CA CYS A 130 7.71 2.12 18.89
C CYS A 130 8.46 0.82 19.19
N GLY A 131 7.98 -0.33 18.67
CA GLY A 131 8.65 -1.63 18.84
C GLY A 131 10.07 -1.68 18.25
N LYS A 132 10.32 -0.91 17.18
CA LYS A 132 11.65 -0.74 16.56
C LYS A 132 12.48 0.39 17.20
N ARG A 133 11.98 1.05 18.25
CA ARG A 133 12.63 2.20 18.92
C ARG A 133 13.05 3.30 17.95
N THR A 134 12.18 3.62 16.99
CA THR A 134 12.38 4.64 15.96
C THR A 134 11.12 5.50 15.81
N THR A 135 11.20 6.53 14.97
CA THR A 135 10.06 7.30 14.49
C THR A 135 9.73 6.95 13.05
N SER A 136 8.52 7.32 12.60
CA SER A 136 8.07 7.25 11.22
C SER A 136 7.44 8.56 10.76
N ILE A 137 7.64 8.91 9.48
CA ILE A 137 6.77 9.84 8.74
C ILE A 137 5.81 9.06 7.84
N LEU A 138 4.73 9.70 7.42
CA LEU A 138 3.71 9.14 6.53
C LEU A 138 3.69 9.89 5.20
N ILE A 139 3.68 9.15 4.09
CA ILE A 139 3.59 9.65 2.72
C ILE A 139 2.44 8.91 2.02
N GLY A 140 1.36 9.60 1.69
CA GLY A 140 0.22 9.05 0.97
C GLY A 140 0.21 9.45 -0.50
N ASP A 141 -0.56 8.73 -1.32
CA ASP A 141 -0.85 9.18 -2.69
C ASP A 141 -1.79 10.38 -2.68
N LEU A 142 -1.47 11.36 -3.51
CA LEU A 142 -2.26 12.58 -3.66
C LEU A 142 -3.44 12.28 -4.58
N GLU A 143 -4.52 11.75 -4.01
CA GLU A 143 -5.80 11.67 -4.70
C GLU A 143 -6.48 13.05 -4.80
N HIS A 144 -7.31 13.21 -5.83
CA HIS A 144 -8.14 14.40 -6.00
C HIS A 144 -9.32 14.38 -5.01
N GLY A 145 -9.17 15.03 -3.85
CA GLY A 145 -10.25 15.20 -2.87
C GLY A 145 -9.80 15.84 -1.55
N GLY A 146 -10.75 16.22 -0.70
CA GLY A 146 -10.49 16.79 0.64
C GLY A 146 -9.86 15.81 1.66
N VAL A 147 -9.34 14.68 1.19
CA VAL A 147 -8.69 13.62 1.99
C VAL A 147 -7.39 14.13 2.63
N VAL A 148 -6.67 15.02 1.95
CA VAL A 148 -5.42 15.62 2.46
C VAL A 148 -5.68 16.41 3.75
N GLU A 149 -6.55 17.40 3.72
CA GLU A 149 -6.86 18.25 4.88
C GLU A 149 -7.41 17.41 6.04
N ARG A 150 -8.26 16.43 5.74
CA ARG A 150 -8.81 15.51 6.74
C ARG A 150 -7.70 14.68 7.40
N SER A 151 -6.81 14.09 6.63
CA SER A 151 -5.72 13.23 7.14
C SER A 151 -4.73 14.02 8.01
N VAL A 152 -4.38 15.24 7.58
CA VAL A 152 -3.53 16.16 8.34
C VAL A 152 -4.18 16.52 9.67
N ARG A 153 -5.45 16.95 9.66
CA ARG A 153 -6.21 17.28 10.88
C ARG A 153 -6.30 16.07 11.81
N ASN A 154 -6.70 14.92 11.29
CA ASN A 154 -6.86 13.69 12.06
C ASN A 154 -5.53 13.28 12.73
N LEU A 155 -4.40 13.28 12.01
CA LEU A 155 -3.11 12.95 12.62
C LEU A 155 -2.71 13.95 13.70
N SER A 156 -2.95 15.25 13.50
CA SER A 156 -2.70 16.26 14.53
C SER A 156 -3.51 15.99 15.79
N GLU A 157 -4.80 15.65 15.65
CA GLU A 157 -5.67 15.29 16.78
C GLU A 157 -5.19 14.01 17.48
N TYR A 158 -4.83 12.96 16.73
CA TYR A 158 -4.35 11.70 17.29
C TYR A 158 -3.04 11.86 18.07
N ARG A 159 -2.14 12.73 17.61
CA ARG A 159 -0.88 13.03 18.31
C ARG A 159 -1.08 13.81 19.60
N GLN A 160 -2.13 14.64 19.69
CA GLN A 160 -2.42 15.42 20.89
C GLN A 160 -3.20 14.61 21.93
N ASN A 161 -4.20 13.85 21.50
CA ASN A 161 -5.21 13.25 22.38
C ASN A 161 -5.19 11.72 22.39
N GLY A 162 -4.37 11.09 21.54
CA GLY A 162 -4.52 9.69 21.19
C GLY A 162 -5.70 9.45 20.23
N THR A 163 -5.88 8.21 19.81
CA THR A 163 -7.02 7.82 18.97
C THR A 163 -8.29 7.68 19.82
N LEU A 164 -9.43 8.15 19.28
CA LEU A 164 -10.66 8.35 20.05
C LEU A 164 -11.62 7.15 19.97
N TYR A 165 -11.30 6.05 20.66
CA TYR A 165 -12.26 4.95 20.93
C TYR A 165 -11.89 4.16 22.20
N ALA A 166 -12.71 3.17 22.58
CA ALA A 166 -12.59 2.44 23.85
C ALA A 166 -11.20 1.80 24.12
N PHE A 167 -10.40 1.55 23.08
CA PHE A 167 -9.02 1.06 23.19
C PHE A 167 -8.04 1.94 22.40
N GLY A 168 -8.28 3.25 22.45
CA GLY A 168 -7.44 4.27 21.84
C GLY A 168 -5.99 4.22 22.28
N GLN A 169 -5.10 4.74 21.46
CA GLN A 169 -3.65 4.66 21.62
C GLN A 169 -3.00 6.03 21.53
N ASN A 170 -1.97 6.23 22.34
CA ASN A 170 -1.11 7.39 22.24
C ASN A 170 -0.22 7.27 20.98
N ILE A 171 -0.20 8.31 20.15
CA ILE A 171 0.60 8.40 18.93
C ILE A 171 1.85 9.26 19.18
N GLY A 172 2.95 8.60 19.60
CA GLY A 172 4.22 9.26 19.95
C GLY A 172 5.37 9.01 18.96
N ASN A 173 5.27 7.98 18.11
CA ASN A 173 6.33 7.56 17.19
C ASN A 173 6.02 7.86 15.72
N VAL A 174 4.80 8.29 15.40
CA VAL A 174 4.50 8.94 14.11
C VAL A 174 4.69 10.44 14.31
N VAL A 175 5.64 11.00 13.58
CA VAL A 175 6.08 12.39 13.74
C VAL A 175 5.69 13.22 12.52
N ASP A 176 5.70 14.53 12.70
CA ASP A 176 5.30 15.51 11.68
C ASP A 176 3.84 15.35 11.19
N THR A 177 3.52 15.90 10.03
CA THR A 177 2.26 15.75 9.31
C THR A 177 2.25 14.51 8.40
N VAL A 178 1.10 14.23 7.77
CA VAL A 178 1.02 13.37 6.60
C VAL A 178 1.45 14.18 5.38
N HIS A 179 2.42 13.66 4.63
CA HIS A 179 2.85 14.20 3.36
C HIS A 179 2.11 13.50 2.22
N PHE A 180 1.92 14.19 1.10
CA PHE A 180 1.27 13.64 -0.08
C PHE A 180 2.10 13.94 -1.31
N ALA A 181 2.21 12.97 -2.21
CA ALA A 181 2.90 13.09 -3.49
C ALA A 181 2.05 12.44 -4.59
N GLN A 182 2.16 12.94 -5.82
CA GLN A 182 1.55 12.24 -6.96
C GLN A 182 2.29 10.92 -7.20
N SER A 183 1.56 9.82 -7.41
CA SER A 183 2.15 8.48 -7.64
C SER A 183 3.27 8.48 -8.69
N HIS A 184 3.09 9.12 -9.85
CA HIS A 184 4.14 9.21 -10.88
C HIS A 184 5.41 9.99 -10.49
N HIS A 185 5.42 10.69 -9.34
CA HIS A 185 6.60 11.34 -8.76
C HIS A 185 7.34 10.48 -7.72
N SER A 186 6.88 9.26 -7.42
CA SER A 186 7.51 8.40 -6.40
C SER A 186 7.41 6.91 -6.74
N ARG A 187 8.55 6.25 -6.98
CA ARG A 187 8.59 4.79 -7.17
C ARG A 187 8.15 4.01 -5.94
N LEU A 188 8.45 4.54 -4.76
CA LEU A 188 8.12 3.89 -3.50
C LEU A 188 6.62 3.95 -3.21
N LEU A 189 5.95 5.02 -3.66
CA LEU A 189 4.50 5.13 -3.59
C LEU A 189 3.83 4.16 -4.58
N GLN A 190 4.34 4.05 -5.80
CA GLN A 190 3.90 3.03 -6.78
C GLN A 190 4.10 1.60 -6.27
N LEU A 191 5.16 1.37 -5.48
CA LEU A 191 5.40 0.08 -4.84
C LEU A 191 4.38 -0.20 -3.72
N ALA A 192 3.95 0.84 -2.98
CA ALA A 192 2.88 0.73 -2.00
C ALA A 192 1.51 0.45 -2.64
N ASP A 193 1.15 1.14 -3.74
CA ASP A 193 -0.02 0.83 -4.60
C ASP A 193 0.01 -0.65 -5.01
N THR A 194 1.16 -1.10 -5.54
CA THR A 194 1.31 -2.48 -5.99
C THR A 194 1.11 -3.49 -4.86
N TYR A 195 1.63 -3.22 -3.67
CA TYR A 195 1.41 -4.08 -2.51
C TYR A 195 -0.06 -4.11 -2.08
N MET A 196 -0.75 -2.96 -2.06
CA MET A 196 -2.19 -2.90 -1.74
C MET A 196 -3.04 -3.61 -2.79
N TRP A 197 -2.68 -3.49 -4.06
CA TRP A 197 -3.31 -4.24 -5.13
C TRP A 197 -3.11 -5.76 -4.98
N PHE A 198 -1.93 -6.22 -4.54
CA PHE A 198 -1.73 -7.65 -4.24
C PHE A 198 -2.60 -8.12 -3.08
N GLN A 199 -2.70 -7.34 -2.01
CA GLN A 199 -3.56 -7.67 -0.86
C GLN A 199 -5.03 -7.76 -1.27
N GLN A 200 -5.50 -6.80 -2.07
CA GLN A 200 -6.81 -6.84 -2.69
C GLN A 200 -7.02 -8.14 -3.49
N MET A 201 -6.06 -8.47 -4.34
CA MET A 201 -6.14 -9.59 -5.26
C MET A 201 -6.10 -10.95 -4.54
N LEU A 202 -5.34 -11.07 -3.45
CA LEU A 202 -5.23 -12.30 -2.64
C LEU A 202 -6.50 -12.60 -1.83
N ASN A 203 -7.26 -11.57 -1.50
CA ASN A 203 -8.46 -11.61 -0.65
C ASN A 203 -9.76 -11.41 -1.42
N ARG A 204 -9.72 -11.61 -2.74
CA ARG A 204 -10.89 -11.52 -3.61
C ARG A 204 -11.81 -12.73 -3.43
N THR A 205 -13.11 -12.53 -3.64
CA THR A 205 -14.15 -13.57 -3.55
C THR A 205 -14.58 -14.11 -4.91
N ASP A 206 -14.24 -13.43 -6.00
CA ASP A 206 -14.44 -13.90 -7.36
C ASP A 206 -13.32 -14.87 -7.80
N GLU A 207 -13.64 -15.79 -8.71
CA GLU A 207 -12.62 -16.65 -9.31
C GLU A 207 -11.67 -15.82 -10.18
N PRO A 208 -10.35 -15.82 -9.90
CA PRO A 208 -9.38 -15.09 -10.71
C PRO A 208 -9.27 -15.72 -12.11
N ALA A 209 -9.07 -14.87 -13.12
CA ALA A 209 -8.86 -15.30 -14.50
C ALA A 209 -7.54 -14.77 -15.09
N GLY A 210 -7.02 -15.46 -16.11
CA GLY A 210 -5.81 -15.07 -16.84
C GLY A 210 -4.56 -15.02 -15.95
N ILE A 211 -3.71 -14.01 -16.15
CA ILE A 211 -2.43 -13.88 -15.43
C ILE A 211 -2.59 -13.78 -13.91
N LYS A 212 -3.78 -13.39 -13.41
CA LYS A 212 -4.06 -13.30 -11.97
C LYS A 212 -3.92 -14.66 -11.27
N ILE A 213 -4.26 -15.76 -11.95
CA ILE A 213 -4.15 -17.11 -11.38
C ILE A 213 -2.67 -17.42 -11.08
N GLU A 214 -1.80 -17.17 -12.07
CA GLU A 214 -0.37 -17.42 -11.94
C GLU A 214 0.29 -16.47 -10.94
N LEU A 215 -0.16 -15.21 -10.91
CA LEU A 215 0.32 -14.25 -9.93
C LEU A 215 -0.07 -14.60 -8.51
N ILE A 216 -1.33 -14.99 -8.25
CA ILE A 216 -1.78 -15.46 -6.93
C ILE A 216 -0.98 -16.67 -6.50
N ARG A 217 -0.72 -17.62 -7.42
CA ARG A 217 0.11 -18.79 -7.13
C ARG A 217 1.51 -18.37 -6.71
N PHE A 218 2.16 -17.51 -7.50
CA PHE A 218 3.49 -16.98 -7.19
C PHE A 218 3.53 -16.28 -5.84
N LEU A 219 2.60 -15.38 -5.57
CA LEU A 219 2.55 -14.63 -4.30
C LEU A 219 2.29 -15.49 -3.06
N ARG A 220 1.71 -16.68 -3.23
CA ARG A 220 1.45 -17.62 -2.11
C ARG A 220 2.55 -18.65 -1.92
N GLN A 221 3.32 -18.95 -2.96
CA GLN A 221 4.27 -20.07 -2.97
C GLN A 221 5.73 -19.61 -3.00
N ASP A 222 6.00 -18.46 -3.60
CA ASP A 222 7.34 -17.97 -3.90
C ASP A 222 7.66 -16.65 -3.16
N THR A 223 6.74 -16.11 -2.37
CA THR A 223 6.95 -14.89 -1.57
C THR A 223 6.28 -14.99 -0.20
N ASP A 224 6.75 -14.16 0.74
CA ASP A 224 6.16 -13.96 2.07
C ASP A 224 5.26 -12.71 2.12
N ILE A 225 4.80 -12.19 0.97
CA ILE A 225 3.98 -10.96 0.89
C ILE A 225 2.68 -11.08 1.69
N THR A 226 2.14 -12.28 1.83
CA THR A 226 0.94 -12.55 2.64
C THR A 226 1.18 -12.40 4.13
N TRP A 227 2.43 -12.25 4.58
CA TRP A 227 2.77 -12.02 5.97
C TRP A 227 2.98 -10.52 6.22
N GLU A 228 1.97 -9.88 6.82
CA GLU A 228 2.05 -8.48 7.22
C GLU A 228 2.79 -8.33 8.55
N HIS A 229 3.71 -7.36 8.60
CA HIS A 229 4.44 -7.04 9.83
C HIS A 229 3.53 -6.37 10.86
N LYS A 230 2.53 -5.61 10.37
CA LYS A 230 1.42 -5.10 11.16
C LYS A 230 0.14 -5.10 10.34
N TYR A 231 -0.96 -5.47 10.98
CA TYR A 231 -2.26 -5.43 10.33
C TYR A 231 -3.40 -5.12 11.29
N LYS A 232 -4.53 -4.71 10.72
CA LYS A 232 -5.81 -4.61 11.42
C LYS A 232 -6.93 -5.01 10.47
N TYR A 233 -7.57 -6.14 10.75
CA TYR A 233 -8.77 -6.58 10.04
C TYR A 233 -9.99 -6.31 10.89
N TRP A 234 -10.96 -5.60 10.32
CA TRP A 234 -12.12 -5.13 11.06
C TRP A 234 -13.41 -5.16 10.23
N PRO A 235 -14.54 -5.59 10.81
CA PRO A 235 -14.62 -6.35 12.06
C PRO A 235 -13.82 -7.66 11.98
N PRO A 236 -13.44 -8.26 13.12
CA PRO A 236 -12.74 -9.55 13.11
C PRO A 236 -13.60 -10.63 12.41
N GLU A 237 -12.93 -11.61 11.82
CA GLU A 237 -13.58 -12.83 11.33
C GLU A 237 -14.17 -13.57 12.54
N GLN A 238 -15.35 -14.16 12.34
CA GLN A 238 -16.05 -14.93 13.38
C GLN A 238 -15.48 -16.34 13.47
#